data_AF-A0A519TS10-F1
#
_entry.id   AF-A0A519TS10-F1
#
_cell.length_a   1.000
_cell.length_b   1.000
_cell.length_c   1.000
_cell.angle_alpha   90.00
_cell.angle_beta   90.00
_cell.angle_gamma   90.00
#
_symmetry.space_group_name_H-M   'P 1'
#
loop_
_entity.id
_entity.type
_entity.pdbx_description
1 polymer ?
#
loop_
_entity_poly.entity_id
_entity_poly.type
_entity_poly.pdbx_seq_one_letter_code
_entity_poly.pdbx_strand_id
1 'polypeptide(L)'
;MGEIRKYVRPLRSLKLYKEAISTVYKSKTRNQRSDIQQLKVQLEESNRRLAKARELLLTGDIEADDYRTIKSETEEKINRMEAKLTATASPSINIEPLLDMAITNISQLDTLYEQGTVTQQRKIVGSMFPEKLTFDGFQYRTTRVNEALRLMLLFDKTLQGKKNGTNQIFSDLSQDVIPLGFAPSAKISV
;
A
#
# COMPACT_ATOMS: atom_id res chain seq x y z
N MET A 1 24.04 3.22 -16.16
CA MET A 1 23.58 4.11 -15.07
C MET A 1 22.30 4.87 -15.39
N GLY A 2 22.11 5.36 -16.62
CA GLY A 2 20.93 6.17 -16.98
C GLY A 2 19.57 5.46 -16.86
N GLU A 3 19.49 4.15 -17.07
CA GLU A 3 18.19 3.46 -17.15
C GLU A 3 17.53 3.25 -15.77
N ILE A 4 18.30 2.91 -14.72
CA ILE A 4 17.76 2.66 -13.37
C ILE A 4 17.34 3.96 -12.70
N ARG A 5 18.06 5.06 -12.93
CA ARG A 5 17.76 6.37 -12.36
C ARG A 5 16.37 6.89 -12.76
N LYS A 6 15.84 6.46 -13.91
CA LYS A 6 14.46 6.78 -14.36
C LYS A 6 13.37 6.27 -13.41
N TYR A 7 13.69 5.27 -12.59
CA TYR A 7 12.76 4.63 -11.67
C TYR A 7 12.94 5.07 -10.21
N VAL A 8 13.94 5.92 -9.92
CA VAL A 8 14.06 6.58 -8.61
C VAL A 8 12.93 7.57 -8.48
N ARG A 9 12.24 7.56 -7.33
CA ARG A 9 11.06 8.39 -7.11
C ARG A 9 11.16 9.21 -5.85
N PRO A 10 10.65 10.45 -5.85
CA PRO A 10 10.61 11.28 -4.66
C PRO A 10 9.78 10.60 -3.56
N LEU A 11 10.28 10.63 -2.33
CA LEU A 11 9.60 10.06 -1.15
C LEU A 11 8.14 10.54 -1.01
N ARG A 12 7.85 11.79 -1.39
CA ARG A 12 6.48 12.34 -1.34
C ARG A 12 5.50 11.54 -2.19
N SER A 13 5.89 11.16 -3.40
CA SER A 13 5.07 10.35 -4.31
C SER A 13 4.90 8.93 -3.77
N LEU A 14 5.98 8.32 -3.26
CA LEU A 14 5.99 6.98 -2.68
C LEU A 14 5.09 6.85 -1.44
N LYS A 15 5.02 7.90 -0.61
CA LYS A 15 4.09 7.97 0.52
C LYS A 15 2.63 7.93 0.08
N LEU A 16 2.28 8.63 -1.00
CA LEU A 16 0.92 8.59 -1.57
C LEU A 16 0.56 7.19 -2.09
N TYR A 17 1.50 6.51 -2.77
CA TYR A 17 1.30 5.11 -3.18
C TYR A 17 1.08 4.19 -1.98
N LYS A 18 1.87 4.34 -0.92
CA LYS A 18 1.69 3.59 0.33
C LYS A 18 0.27 3.76 0.86
N GLU A 19 -0.17 5.01 1.01
CA GLU A 19 -1.47 5.32 1.58
C GLU A 19 -2.62 4.77 0.74
N ALA A 20 -2.54 4.91 -0.59
CA ALA A 20 -3.53 4.35 -1.51
C ALA A 20 -3.60 2.81 -1.41
N ILE A 21 -2.44 2.13 -1.46
CA ILE A 21 -2.38 0.66 -1.37
C ILE A 21 -2.89 0.19 0.00
N SER A 22 -2.45 0.83 1.09
CA SER A 22 -2.89 0.50 2.45
C SER A 22 -4.40 0.69 2.60
N THR A 23 -4.98 1.75 2.05
CA THR A 23 -6.42 2.00 2.11
C THR A 23 -7.21 0.93 1.37
N VAL A 24 -6.82 0.63 0.12
CA VAL A 24 -7.48 -0.41 -0.68
C VAL A 24 -7.33 -1.78 -0.01
N TYR A 25 -6.15 -2.11 0.49
CA TYR A 25 -5.92 -3.38 1.20
C TYR A 25 -6.77 -3.50 2.46
N LYS A 26 -6.81 -2.46 3.29
CA LYS A 26 -7.65 -2.43 4.51
C LYS A 26 -9.13 -2.56 4.16
N SER A 27 -9.59 -1.94 3.07
CA SER A 27 -10.98 -2.07 2.61
C SER A 27 -11.31 -3.50 2.16
N LYS A 28 -10.44 -4.12 1.35
CA LYS A 28 -10.63 -5.50 0.86
C LYS A 28 -10.56 -6.54 1.97
N THR A 29 -9.69 -6.33 2.95
CA THR A 29 -9.48 -7.27 4.07
C THR A 29 -10.36 -6.96 5.29
N ARG A 30 -11.24 -5.95 5.22
CA ARG A 30 -12.05 -5.49 6.36
C ARG A 30 -12.87 -6.63 6.98
N ASN A 31 -13.61 -7.36 6.16
CA ASN A 31 -14.50 -8.44 6.64
C ASN A 31 -13.67 -9.56 7.28
N GLN A 32 -12.62 -10.03 6.60
CA GLN A 32 -11.72 -11.05 7.14
C GLN A 32 -11.08 -10.61 8.47
N ARG A 33 -10.62 -9.36 8.59
CA ARG A 33 -10.06 -8.84 9.85
C ARG A 33 -11.10 -8.75 10.96
N SER A 34 -12.33 -8.35 10.61
CA SER A 34 -13.46 -8.33 11.55
C SER A 34 -13.79 -9.74 12.05
N ASP A 35 -13.87 -10.71 11.16
CA ASP A 35 -14.17 -12.11 11.50
C ASP A 35 -13.07 -12.71 12.40
N ILE A 36 -11.80 -12.46 12.05
CA ILE A 36 -10.66 -12.87 12.89
C ILE A 36 -10.74 -12.21 14.28
N GLN A 37 -11.07 -10.92 14.34
CA GLN A 37 -11.19 -10.21 15.61
C GLN A 37 -12.32 -10.77 16.47
N GLN A 38 -13.48 -11.05 15.87
CA GLN A 38 -14.61 -11.66 16.56
C GLN A 38 -14.27 -13.06 17.09
N LEU A 39 -13.61 -13.89 16.28
CA LEU A 39 -13.15 -15.21 16.71
C LEU A 39 -12.18 -15.14 17.89
N LYS A 40 -11.26 -14.17 17.89
CA LYS A 40 -10.34 -13.95 19.03
C LYS A 40 -11.09 -13.56 20.30
N VAL A 41 -12.08 -12.67 20.20
CA VAL A 41 -12.91 -12.26 21.35
C VAL A 41 -13.67 -13.46 21.92
N GLN A 42 -14.29 -14.28 21.06
CA GLN A 42 -15.03 -15.48 21.48
C GLN A 42 -14.12 -16.54 22.12
N LEU A 43 -12.88 -16.68 21.61
CA LEU A 43 -11.88 -17.55 22.19
C LEU A 43 -11.49 -17.08 23.60
N GLU A 44 -11.27 -15.78 23.77
CA GLU A 44 -10.94 -15.19 25.07
C GLU A 44 -12.11 -15.36 26.07
N GLU A 45 -13.35 -15.16 25.62
CA GLU A 45 -14.55 -15.39 26.42
C GLU A 45 -14.68 -16.85 26.86
N SER A 46 -14.43 -17.80 25.95
CA SER A 46 -14.46 -19.24 26.26
C SER A 46 -13.37 -19.62 27.27
N ASN A 47 -12.17 -19.06 27.13
CA ASN A 47 -11.09 -19.24 28.10
C ASN A 47 -11.43 -18.64 29.47
N ARG A 48 -12.07 -17.46 29.51
CA ARG A 48 -12.57 -16.85 30.76
C ARG A 48 -13.65 -17.71 31.41
N ARG A 49 -14.56 -18.30 30.63
CA ARG A 49 -15.57 -19.23 31.13
C ARG A 49 -14.94 -20.46 31.78
N LEU A 50 -13.91 -21.04 31.18
CA LEU A 50 -13.15 -22.14 31.78
C LEU A 50 -12.46 -21.72 33.09
N ALA A 51 -11.84 -20.54 33.12
CA ALA A 51 -11.21 -20.01 34.32
C ALA A 51 -12.23 -19.83 35.46
N LYS A 52 -13.41 -19.25 35.15
CA LYS A 52 -14.50 -19.08 36.12
C LYS A 52 -15.04 -20.42 36.62
N ALA A 53 -15.24 -21.40 35.72
CA ALA A 53 -15.69 -22.73 36.13
C ALA A 53 -14.70 -23.42 37.07
N ARG A 54 -13.39 -23.21 36.88
CA ARG A 54 -12.36 -23.71 37.82
C ARG A 54 -12.49 -23.07 39.20
N GLU A 55 -12.70 -21.75 39.25
CA GLU A 55 -12.89 -21.02 40.50
C GLU A 55 -14.14 -21.50 41.26
N LEU A 56 -15.25 -21.71 40.55
CA LEU A 56 -16.49 -22.25 41.15
C LEU A 56 -16.30 -23.67 41.70
N LEU A 57 -15.51 -24.51 41.03
CA LEU A 57 -15.18 -25.84 41.56
C LEU A 57 -14.32 -25.76 42.83
N LEU A 58 -13.37 -24.83 42.89
CA LEU A 58 -12.49 -24.63 44.05
C LEU A 58 -13.24 -24.08 45.26
N THR A 59 -14.25 -23.23 45.03
CA THR A 59 -15.12 -22.66 46.08
C THR A 59 -16.21 -23.63 46.52
N GLY A 60 -16.43 -24.72 45.77
CA GLY A 60 -17.44 -25.73 46.07
C GLY A 60 -18.85 -25.37 45.58
N ASP A 61 -18.98 -24.33 44.76
CA ASP A 61 -20.26 -23.87 44.19
C ASP A 61 -20.79 -24.81 43.09
N ILE A 62 -19.92 -25.66 42.51
CA ILE A 62 -20.29 -26.68 41.52
C ILE A 62 -19.59 -28.02 41.81
N GLU A 63 -20.20 -29.12 41.36
CA GLU A 63 -19.61 -30.44 41.51
C GLU A 63 -18.59 -30.76 40.41
N ALA A 64 -17.77 -31.79 40.64
CA ALA A 64 -16.75 -32.21 39.68
C ALA A 64 -17.34 -32.66 38.33
N ASP A 65 -18.55 -33.22 38.33
CA ASP A 65 -19.23 -33.68 37.12
C ASP A 65 -19.82 -32.52 36.30
N ASP A 66 -20.33 -31.48 36.97
CA ASP A 66 -20.73 -30.21 36.33
C ASP A 66 -19.52 -29.56 35.65
N TYR A 67 -18.39 -29.47 36.37
CA TYR A 67 -17.16 -28.92 35.82
C TYR A 67 -16.67 -29.71 34.60
N ARG A 68 -16.70 -31.05 34.65
CA ARG A 68 -16.30 -31.90 33.52
C ARG A 68 -17.16 -31.63 32.27
N THR A 69 -18.46 -31.46 32.46
CA THR A 69 -19.39 -31.13 31.37
C THR A 69 -19.08 -29.75 30.78
N ILE A 70 -18.96 -28.71 31.62
CA ILE A 70 -18.62 -27.35 31.17
C ILE A 70 -17.28 -27.33 30.44
N LYS A 71 -16.29 -28.06 30.97
CA LYS A 71 -14.96 -28.15 30.38
C LYS A 71 -15.02 -28.75 28.98
N SER A 72 -15.66 -29.91 28.83
CA SER A 72 -15.76 -30.60 27.53
C SER A 72 -16.46 -29.74 26.47
N GLU A 73 -17.59 -29.12 26.82
CA GLU A 73 -18.31 -28.25 25.88
C GLU A 73 -17.50 -27.01 25.48
N THR A 74 -16.76 -26.44 26.43
CA THR A 74 -15.98 -25.23 26.18
C THR A 74 -14.72 -25.54 25.38
N GLU A 75 -14.04 -26.65 25.66
CA GLU A 75 -12.89 -27.13 24.87
C GLU A 75 -13.30 -27.46 23.44
N GLU A 76 -14.47 -28.07 23.23
CA GLU A 76 -14.98 -28.32 21.87
C GLU A 76 -15.22 -27.01 21.10
N LYS A 77 -15.79 -26.00 21.76
CA LYS A 77 -15.97 -24.66 21.16
C LYS A 77 -14.63 -24.01 20.83
N ILE A 78 -13.65 -24.08 21.74
CA ILE A 78 -12.29 -23.56 21.53
C ILE A 78 -11.67 -24.23 20.30
N ASN A 79 -11.66 -25.56 20.24
CA ASN A 79 -11.09 -26.31 19.12
C ASN A 79 -11.73 -25.93 17.78
N ARG A 80 -13.06 -25.79 17.74
CA ARG A 80 -13.79 -25.34 16.53
C ARG A 80 -13.38 -23.92 16.12
N MET A 81 -13.24 -23.00 17.07
CA MET A 81 -12.82 -21.63 16.80
C MET A 81 -11.36 -21.53 16.36
N GLU A 82 -10.45 -22.29 16.96
CA GLU A 82 -9.04 -22.35 16.56
C GLU A 82 -8.86 -22.92 15.16
N ALA A 83 -9.60 -23.99 14.83
CA ALA A 83 -9.62 -24.55 13.48
C ALA A 83 -10.13 -23.51 12.46
N LYS A 84 -11.22 -22.81 12.78
CA LYS A 84 -11.76 -21.74 11.93
C LYS A 84 -10.78 -20.57 11.79
N LEU A 85 -10.08 -20.20 12.86
CA LEU A 85 -9.08 -19.14 12.85
C LEU A 85 -7.88 -19.53 11.98
N THR A 86 -7.42 -20.77 12.07
CA THR A 86 -6.33 -21.29 11.22
C THR A 86 -6.74 -21.33 9.75
N ALA A 87 -7.97 -21.72 9.44
CA ALA A 87 -8.49 -21.74 8.08
C ALA A 87 -8.72 -20.33 7.49
N THR A 88 -9.13 -19.37 8.33
CA THR A 88 -9.43 -17.98 7.92
C THR A 88 -8.16 -17.12 7.88
N ALA A 89 -7.18 -17.46 8.71
CA ALA A 89 -5.85 -16.87 8.68
C ALA A 89 -5.07 -17.46 7.49
N SER A 90 -5.33 -16.94 6.28
CA SER A 90 -4.21 -16.79 5.33
C SER A 90 -3.08 -16.11 6.09
N PRO A 91 -1.78 -16.48 5.92
CA PRO A 91 -0.69 -15.81 6.62
C PRO A 91 -0.93 -14.33 6.49
N SER A 92 -1.26 -13.67 7.60
CA SER A 92 -1.72 -12.29 7.57
C SER A 92 -0.48 -11.47 7.24
N ILE A 93 -0.20 -11.33 5.94
CA ILE A 93 0.94 -10.57 5.47
C ILE A 93 0.66 -9.16 5.95
N ASN A 94 1.44 -8.76 6.94
CA ASN A 94 1.45 -7.38 7.38
C ASN A 94 2.08 -6.60 6.22
N ILE A 95 1.23 -5.95 5.43
CA ILE A 95 1.68 -5.27 4.21
C ILE A 95 2.42 -3.99 4.54
N GLU A 96 2.16 -3.39 5.72
CA GLU A 96 2.71 -2.11 6.12
C GLU A 96 4.26 -2.13 6.16
N PRO A 97 4.93 -3.09 6.85
CA PRO A 97 6.39 -3.25 6.79
C PRO A 97 6.92 -3.51 5.38
N LEU A 98 6.20 -4.30 4.58
CA LEU A 98 6.62 -4.60 3.20
C LEU A 98 6.60 -3.34 2.33
N LEU A 99 5.57 -2.50 2.50
CA LEU A 99 5.47 -1.23 1.80
C LEU A 99 6.55 -0.24 2.27
N ASP A 100 6.87 -0.20 3.57
CA ASP A 100 7.96 0.65 4.09
C ASP A 100 9.32 0.28 3.51
N MET A 101 9.61 -1.03 3.44
CA MET A 101 10.81 -1.51 2.77
C MET A 101 10.81 -1.16 1.28
N ALA A 102 9.67 -1.35 0.59
CA ALA A 102 9.55 -1.02 -0.82
C ALA A 102 9.81 0.47 -1.10
N ILE A 103 9.23 1.37 -0.30
CA ILE A 103 9.42 2.82 -0.43
C ILE A 103 10.89 3.18 -0.24
N THR A 104 11.52 2.66 0.81
CA THR A 104 12.93 2.93 1.11
C THR A 104 13.81 2.49 -0.06
N ASN A 105 13.61 1.25 -0.54
CA ASN A 105 14.39 0.69 -1.64
C ASN A 105 14.20 1.44 -2.96
N ILE A 106 12.96 1.85 -3.31
CA ILE A 106 12.69 2.60 -4.55
C ILE A 106 13.25 4.03 -4.45
N SER A 107 13.22 4.65 -3.27
CA SER A 107 13.73 6.01 -3.08
C SER A 107 15.25 6.12 -3.17
N GLN A 108 15.98 5.03 -2.90
CA GLN A 108 17.45 4.97 -2.89
C GLN A 108 17.98 3.98 -3.94
N LEU A 109 17.16 3.67 -4.96
CA LEU A 109 17.42 2.59 -5.90
C LEU A 109 18.73 2.78 -6.69
N ASP A 110 19.07 4.02 -7.02
CA ASP A 110 20.33 4.40 -7.66
C ASP A 110 21.54 4.12 -6.76
N THR A 111 21.45 4.54 -5.50
CA THR A 111 22.50 4.38 -4.49
C THR A 111 22.72 2.89 -4.17
N LEU A 112 21.63 2.14 -4.00
CA LEU A 112 21.65 0.70 -3.77
C LEU A 112 22.26 -0.08 -4.95
N TYR A 113 22.06 0.40 -6.18
CA TYR A 113 22.67 -0.21 -7.35
C TYR A 113 24.16 0.16 -7.48
N GLU A 114 24.52 1.42 -7.22
CA GLU A 114 25.90 1.93 -7.30
C GLU A 114 26.83 1.31 -6.26
N GLN A 115 26.36 1.19 -5.02
CA GLN A 115 27.14 0.72 -3.88
C GLN A 115 26.98 -0.79 -3.63
N GLY A 116 26.03 -1.44 -4.33
CA GLY A 116 25.71 -2.85 -4.15
C GLY A 116 26.75 -3.78 -4.77
N THR A 117 26.92 -4.96 -4.16
CA THR A 117 27.65 -6.08 -4.74
C THR A 117 27.02 -6.54 -6.06
N VAL A 118 27.78 -7.26 -6.90
CA VAL A 118 27.27 -7.85 -8.17
C VAL A 118 26.01 -8.69 -7.94
N THR A 119 25.92 -9.41 -6.82
CA THR A 119 24.74 -10.19 -6.44
C THR A 119 23.53 -9.30 -6.14
N GLN A 120 23.72 -8.19 -5.41
CA GLN A 120 22.65 -7.23 -5.13
C GLN A 120 22.19 -6.50 -6.39
N GLN A 121 23.11 -6.08 -7.24
CA GLN A 121 22.80 -5.48 -8.55
C GLN A 121 21.96 -6.43 -9.41
N ARG A 122 22.33 -7.71 -9.47
CA ARG A 122 21.55 -8.73 -10.19
C ARG A 122 20.15 -8.91 -9.60
N LYS A 123 20.01 -8.90 -8.27
CA LYS A 123 18.69 -8.95 -7.61
C LYS A 123 17.82 -7.74 -7.94
N ILE A 124 18.40 -6.53 -7.92
CA ILE A 124 17.70 -5.29 -8.28
C ILE A 124 17.22 -5.38 -9.73
N VAL A 125 18.10 -5.70 -10.67
CA VAL A 125 17.75 -5.85 -12.09
C VAL A 125 16.68 -6.91 -12.29
N GLY A 126 16.82 -8.08 -11.66
CA GLY A 126 15.82 -9.15 -11.76
C GLY A 126 14.45 -8.79 -11.13
N SER A 127 14.42 -7.93 -10.12
CA SER A 127 13.18 -7.43 -9.53
C SER A 127 12.47 -6.41 -10.42
N MET A 128 13.24 -5.54 -11.09
CA MET A 128 12.73 -4.50 -11.99
C MET A 128 12.32 -5.04 -13.36
N PHE A 129 13.06 -6.02 -13.87
CA PHE A 129 12.90 -6.59 -15.21
C PHE A 129 12.70 -8.10 -15.07
N PRO A 130 11.44 -8.57 -14.95
CA PRO A 130 11.15 -9.97 -14.71
C PRO A 130 11.49 -10.90 -15.90
N GLU A 131 11.70 -10.32 -17.08
CA GLU A 131 12.01 -11.07 -18.30
C GLU A 131 13.52 -11.09 -18.60
N LYS A 132 13.97 -12.11 -19.34
CA LYS A 132 15.38 -12.26 -19.71
C LYS A 132 15.80 -11.12 -20.64
N LEU A 133 16.96 -10.52 -20.36
CA LEU A 133 17.59 -9.59 -21.27
C LEU A 133 18.06 -10.34 -22.52
N THR A 134 17.42 -10.07 -23.66
CA THR A 134 17.84 -10.61 -24.96
C THR A 134 18.68 -9.57 -25.69
N PHE A 135 19.90 -9.96 -26.07
CA PHE A 135 20.78 -9.16 -26.91
C PHE A 135 20.67 -9.65 -28.35
N ASP A 136 20.27 -8.78 -29.27
CA ASP A 136 20.06 -9.13 -30.69
C ASP A 136 21.27 -8.80 -31.59
N GLY A 137 22.40 -8.41 -31.00
CA GLY A 137 23.61 -8.02 -31.73
C GLY A 137 23.75 -6.53 -31.99
N PHE A 138 22.66 -5.74 -31.91
CA PHE A 138 22.69 -4.28 -32.13
C PHE A 138 22.03 -3.48 -31.01
N GLN A 139 21.01 -4.04 -30.34
CA GLN A 139 20.33 -3.39 -29.23
C GLN A 139 20.04 -4.39 -28.10
N TYR A 140 20.05 -3.88 -26.87
CA TYR A 140 19.51 -4.59 -25.72
C TYR A 140 18.02 -4.28 -25.65
N ARG A 141 17.15 -5.27 -25.89
CA ARG A 141 15.71 -5.13 -25.64
C ARG A 141 15.40 -5.58 -24.21
N THR A 142 15.02 -4.63 -23.36
CA THR A 142 14.30 -4.93 -22.13
C THR A 142 12.84 -5.18 -22.50
N THR A 143 12.39 -6.42 -22.45
CA THR A 143 11.05 -6.79 -22.96
C THR A 143 9.92 -6.37 -22.03
N ARG A 144 10.14 -6.27 -20.71
CA ARG A 144 9.10 -5.86 -19.76
C ARG A 144 9.64 -5.29 -18.45
N VAL A 145 8.99 -4.23 -17.96
CA VAL A 145 9.18 -3.65 -16.62
C VAL A 145 8.17 -4.27 -15.65
N ASN A 146 8.57 -4.46 -14.40
CA ASN A 146 7.67 -4.88 -13.32
C ASN A 146 6.40 -4.01 -13.28
N GLU A 147 5.22 -4.63 -13.18
CA GLU A 147 3.94 -3.94 -13.24
C GLU A 147 3.77 -2.87 -12.15
N ALA A 148 4.34 -3.09 -10.95
CA ALA A 148 4.29 -2.10 -9.88
C ALA A 148 5.01 -0.79 -10.29
N LEU A 149 6.21 -0.92 -10.86
CA LEU A 149 6.98 0.23 -11.37
C LEU A 149 6.29 0.87 -12.57
N ARG A 150 5.70 0.08 -13.46
CA ARG A 150 4.93 0.56 -14.61
C ARG A 150 3.71 1.37 -14.16
N LEU A 151 2.93 0.87 -13.20
CA LEU A 151 1.78 1.59 -12.64
C LEU A 151 2.22 2.89 -12.00
N MET A 152 3.29 2.86 -11.18
CA MET A 152 3.84 4.08 -10.59
C MET A 152 4.26 5.10 -11.66
N LEU A 153 4.85 4.67 -12.78
CA LEU A 153 5.22 5.57 -13.88
C LEU A 153 4.00 6.16 -14.60
N LEU A 154 2.97 5.35 -14.82
CA LEU A 154 1.73 5.80 -15.45
C LEU A 154 1.02 6.84 -14.58
N PHE A 155 0.93 6.59 -13.28
CA PHE A 155 0.33 7.52 -12.33
C PHE A 155 1.03 8.88 -12.36
N ASP A 156 2.35 8.94 -12.34
CA ASP A 156 3.08 10.22 -12.43
C ASP A 156 2.83 10.95 -13.75
N LYS A 157 2.83 10.24 -14.89
CA LYS A 157 2.50 10.83 -16.19
C LYS A 157 1.08 11.42 -16.21
N THR A 158 0.10 10.71 -15.64
CA THR A 158 -1.27 11.21 -15.55
C THR A 158 -1.40 12.44 -14.62
N LEU A 159 -0.63 12.50 -13.53
CA LEU A 159 -0.58 13.66 -12.64
C LEU A 159 0.10 14.86 -13.30
N GLN A 160 1.16 14.64 -14.07
CA GLN A 160 1.82 15.68 -14.86
C GLN A 160 0.91 16.23 -15.96
N GLY A 161 0.20 15.36 -16.69
CA GLY A 161 -0.74 15.77 -17.74
C GLY A 161 -1.98 16.52 -17.23
N LYS A 162 -2.37 16.30 -15.97
CA LYS A 162 -3.42 17.09 -15.29
C LYS A 162 -2.92 18.44 -14.74
N LYS A 163 -1.61 18.69 -14.81
CA LYS A 163 -0.95 19.94 -14.42
C LYS A 163 -0.85 20.94 -15.59
N ASN A 164 -1.85 20.93 -16.48
CA ASN A 164 -2.03 21.93 -17.55
C ASN A 164 -2.98 23.07 -17.13
N GLY A 165 -3.22 23.23 -15.83
CA GLY A 165 -3.88 24.41 -15.27
C GLY A 165 -2.91 25.58 -15.25
N THR A 166 -3.20 26.59 -16.08
CA THR A 166 -2.62 27.93 -16.20
C THR A 166 -1.53 28.28 -15.20
N ASN A 167 -0.35 28.66 -15.71
CA ASN A 167 0.67 29.40 -14.95
C ASN A 167 0.01 30.61 -14.28
N GLN A 168 -0.35 30.51 -13.00
CA GLN A 168 -0.67 31.67 -12.18
C GLN A 168 0.56 32.04 -11.38
N ILE A 169 1.55 32.61 -12.06
CA ILE A 169 2.58 33.42 -11.41
C ILE A 169 2.75 34.67 -12.29
N PHE A 170 2.06 35.73 -11.86
CA PHE A 170 2.01 37.10 -12.38
C PHE A 170 1.42 37.32 -13.77
N SER A 171 0.09 37.30 -13.83
CA SER A 171 -0.62 38.23 -14.69
C SER A 171 -1.62 38.99 -13.81
N ASP A 172 -1.19 40.13 -13.25
CA ASP A 172 -2.12 41.21 -12.92
C ASP A 172 -2.77 41.63 -14.25
N LEU A 173 -3.81 40.90 -14.65
CA LEU A 173 -4.75 41.37 -15.64
C LEU A 173 -5.64 42.37 -14.91
N SER A 174 -5.11 43.59 -14.73
CA SER A 174 -5.97 44.76 -14.54
C SER A 174 -6.93 44.76 -15.72
N GLN A 175 -8.22 44.58 -15.43
CA GLN A 175 -9.27 44.87 -16.38
C GLN A 175 -9.34 46.39 -16.53
N ASP A 176 -8.40 46.95 -17.29
CA ASP A 176 -8.54 48.31 -17.79
C ASP A 176 -9.58 48.25 -18.91
N VAL A 177 -10.82 48.42 -18.46
CA VAL A 177 -11.99 48.68 -19.28
C VAL A 177 -11.65 49.86 -20.20
N ILE A 178 -11.73 49.64 -21.51
CA ILE A 178 -11.69 50.73 -22.49
C ILE A 178 -12.95 51.57 -22.30
N PRO A 179 -12.87 52.87 -21.93
CA PRO A 179 -14.04 53.74 -22.00
C PRO A 179 -14.22 54.18 -23.46
N LEU A 180 -15.40 53.87 -23.99
CA LEU A 180 -15.85 54.27 -25.32
C LEU A 180 -16.35 55.74 -25.27
N GLY A 181 -15.86 56.59 -26.18
CA GLY A 181 -16.25 58.01 -26.38
C GLY A 181 -15.13 58.97 -25.95
N PHE A 182 -14.50 59.78 -26.80
CA PHE A 182 -15.04 60.75 -27.77
C PHE A 182 -14.17 60.82 -29.06
N ALA A 183 -14.79 61.17 -30.19
CA ALA A 183 -14.26 61.13 -31.55
C ALA A 183 -13.35 62.35 -31.94
N PRO A 184 -13.08 62.65 -33.23
CA PRO A 184 -11.98 62.15 -34.08
C PRO A 184 -11.09 63.29 -34.65
N SER A 185 -9.89 62.99 -35.16
CA SER A 185 -9.09 63.79 -36.13
C SER A 185 -7.74 63.08 -36.33
N ALA A 186 -7.04 63.06 -37.45
CA ALA A 186 -7.22 63.47 -38.83
C ALA A 186 -6.13 62.74 -39.66
N LYS A 187 -6.26 62.77 -40.99
CA LYS A 187 -5.36 62.24 -42.02
C LYS A 187 -3.87 62.63 -41.80
N ILE A 188 -2.89 61.86 -42.31
CA ILE A 188 -2.09 62.11 -43.55
C ILE A 188 -0.97 61.03 -43.55
N SER A 189 -0.90 60.08 -44.51
CA SER A 189 -0.11 60.06 -45.77
C SER A 189 1.41 60.32 -45.63
N VAL A 190 2.24 59.30 -45.84
CA VAL A 190 3.15 59.10 -47.00
C VAL A 190 3.37 57.60 -47.17
#